data_AF-A0A7J0H4Q0-F1
#
_entry.id   AF-A0A7J0H4Q0-F1
#
_cell.length_a   1.000
_cell.length_b   1.000
_cell.length_c   1.000
_cell.angle_alpha   90.00
_cell.angle_beta   90.00
_cell.angle_gamma   90.00
#
_symmetry.space_group_name_H-M   'P 1'
#
loop_
_entity.id
_entity.type
_entity.pdbx_description
1 polymer ?
#
loop_
_entity_poly.entity_id
_entity_poly.type
_entity_poly.pdbx_seq_one_letter_code
_entity_poly.pdbx_strand_id
1 'polypeptide(L)'
;MVDVVTISICRTAIVLGTAIPLALFLVWNAVILGSIASFVTGSDKIADPLQLLRSTNGAVGPIVDVFSFLAIATSYIGFVLGLADFLSDLLKLPSGQSRPLPYLLTLIPPLVLSLLDPDIFFKALDFAGTYGVLVLFGILPAAMSWSDRYSDSSESPKLPLLVPGGKLTLSLVIGGAGFVILSDLIEIFGHAH
;
A
#
# COMPACT_ATOMS: atom_id res chain seq x y z
N MET A 1 16.13 12.53 -29.11
CA MET A 1 14.84 12.06 -29.67
C MET A 1 14.35 10.79 -28.98
N VAL A 2 15.24 9.92 -28.49
CA VAL A 2 14.90 8.71 -27.71
C VAL A 2 14.33 9.04 -26.32
N ASP A 3 14.70 10.18 -25.71
CA ASP A 3 14.31 10.48 -24.32
C ASP A 3 12.85 10.97 -24.15
N VAL A 4 12.36 11.82 -25.06
CA VAL A 4 11.02 12.44 -24.93
C VAL A 4 9.91 11.41 -25.15
N VAL A 5 10.11 10.49 -26.11
CA VAL A 5 9.15 9.40 -26.40
C VAL A 5 9.14 8.39 -25.26
N THR A 6 10.30 8.05 -24.69
CA THR A 6 10.37 7.11 -23.56
C THR A 6 9.70 7.68 -22.30
N ILE A 7 9.93 8.96 -22.00
CA ILE A 7 9.30 9.63 -20.85
C ILE A 7 7.77 9.70 -21.01
N SER A 8 7.24 9.97 -22.21
CA SER A 8 5.80 10.04 -22.43
C SER A 8 5.13 8.66 -22.33
N ILE A 9 5.81 7.59 -22.79
CA ILE A 9 5.32 6.21 -22.64
C ILE A 9 5.32 5.79 -21.17
N CYS A 10 6.40 6.05 -20.42
CA CYS A 10 6.45 5.75 -18.98
C CYS A 10 5.36 6.51 -18.21
N ARG A 11 5.15 7.79 -18.50
CA ARG A 11 4.09 8.59 -17.88
C ARG A 11 2.72 8.00 -18.17
N THR A 12 2.47 7.63 -19.42
CA THR A 12 1.18 7.04 -19.83
C THR A 12 0.98 5.65 -19.21
N ALA A 13 2.03 4.84 -19.11
CA ALA A 13 2.00 3.55 -18.45
C ALA A 13 1.72 3.66 -16.95
N ILE A 14 2.30 4.64 -16.26
CA ILE A 14 2.01 4.91 -14.84
C ILE A 14 0.55 5.37 -14.66
N VAL A 15 0.09 6.31 -15.50
CA VAL A 15 -1.29 6.83 -15.40
C VAL A 15 -2.31 5.75 -15.71
N LEU A 16 -2.13 4.96 -16.77
CA LEU A 16 -3.03 3.85 -17.10
C LEU A 16 -2.92 2.72 -16.07
N GLY A 17 -1.71 2.44 -15.58
CA GLY A 17 -1.44 1.41 -14.58
C GLY A 17 -2.10 1.69 -13.23
N THR A 18 -2.21 2.96 -12.81
CA THR A 18 -2.92 3.35 -11.57
C THR A 18 -4.41 3.59 -11.79
N ALA A 19 -4.83 3.99 -13.00
CA ALA A 19 -6.24 4.20 -13.33
C ALA A 19 -7.07 2.92 -13.22
N ILE A 20 -6.51 1.77 -13.62
CA ILE A 20 -7.22 0.47 -13.58
C ILE A 20 -7.54 0.04 -12.13
N PRO A 21 -6.56 -0.05 -11.19
CA PRO A 21 -6.84 -0.32 -9.78
C PRO A 21 -7.80 0.70 -9.17
N LEU A 22 -7.65 1.99 -9.48
CA LEU A 22 -8.53 3.04 -8.96
C LEU A 22 -9.98 2.83 -9.39
N ALA A 23 -10.22 2.53 -10.67
CA ALA A 23 -11.56 2.23 -11.16
C ALA A 23 -12.16 0.98 -10.47
N LEU A 24 -11.35 -0.07 -10.30
CA LEU A 24 -11.78 -1.29 -9.61
C LEU A 24 -12.13 -1.01 -8.13
N PHE A 25 -11.33 -0.20 -7.43
CA PHE A 25 -11.63 0.23 -6.07
C PHE A 25 -12.93 1.05 -5.99
N LEU A 26 -13.16 1.97 -6.92
CA LEU A 26 -14.39 2.77 -6.93
C LEU A 26 -15.64 1.90 -7.16
N VAL A 27 -15.57 0.97 -8.13
CA VAL A 27 -16.66 0.03 -8.39
C VAL A 27 -16.91 -0.86 -7.18
N TRP A 28 -15.85 -1.40 -6.57
CA TRP A 28 -15.99 -2.23 -5.37
C TRP A 28 -16.61 -1.47 -4.19
N ASN A 29 -16.14 -0.24 -3.92
CA ASN A 29 -16.73 0.60 -2.87
C ASN A 29 -18.20 0.92 -3.17
N ALA A 30 -18.57 1.21 -4.42
CA ALA A 30 -19.96 1.44 -4.80
C ALA A 30 -20.84 0.20 -4.54
N VAL A 31 -20.34 -1.01 -4.80
CA VAL A 31 -21.04 -2.27 -4.50
C VAL A 31 -21.22 -2.45 -2.99
N ILE A 32 -20.19 -2.22 -2.19
CA ILE A 32 -20.26 -2.36 -0.73
C ILE A 32 -21.23 -1.33 -0.14
N LEU A 33 -21.08 -0.04 -0.47
CA LEU A 33 -21.96 1.03 0.02
C LEU A 33 -23.40 0.84 -0.47
N GLY A 34 -23.58 0.38 -1.71
CA GLY A 34 -24.90 0.06 -2.28
C GLY A 34 -25.58 -1.13 -1.59
N SER A 35 -24.81 -2.15 -1.20
CA SER A 35 -25.34 -3.29 -0.44
C SER A 35 -25.80 -2.87 0.97
N ILE A 36 -25.02 -2.00 1.64
CA ILE A 36 -25.36 -1.49 2.98
C ILE A 36 -26.53 -0.50 2.94
N ALA A 37 -26.68 0.32 1.89
CA ALA A 37 -27.84 1.21 1.74
C ALA A 37 -29.16 0.43 1.60
N SER A 38 -29.12 -0.78 1.03
CA SER A 38 -30.26 -1.70 0.91
C SER A 38 -30.66 -2.37 2.23
N PHE A 39 -29.80 -2.31 3.25
CA PHE A 39 -30.06 -2.79 4.61
C PHE A 39 -30.94 -1.82 5.41
N VAL A 40 -30.72 -0.50 5.24
CA VAL A 40 -31.49 0.55 5.93
C VAL A 40 -32.97 0.57 5.52
N THR A 41 -33.32 0.02 4.35
CA THR A 41 -34.70 -0.07 3.83
C THR A 41 -35.47 -1.32 4.27
N GLY A 42 -34.97 -2.12 5.22
CA GLY A 42 -35.75 -3.14 5.93
C GLY A 42 -35.48 -4.60 5.55
N SER A 43 -34.27 -4.92 5.08
CA SER A 43 -33.85 -6.30 4.81
C SER A 43 -32.85 -6.76 5.88
N ASP A 44 -33.30 -7.56 6.85
CA ASP A 44 -32.54 -8.05 8.04
C ASP A 44 -31.35 -8.99 7.75
N LYS A 45 -30.73 -8.91 6.58
CA LYS A 45 -29.53 -9.69 6.25
C LYS A 45 -28.45 -8.73 5.83
N ILE A 46 -27.37 -8.70 6.62
CA ILE A 46 -26.08 -8.18 6.20
C ILE A 46 -25.69 -8.98 4.94
N ALA A 47 -26.04 -8.46 3.78
CA ALA A 47 -25.70 -9.09 2.51
C ALA A 47 -24.27 -8.69 2.20
N ASP A 48 -23.32 -9.38 2.83
CA ASP A 48 -21.97 -9.48 2.28
C ASP A 48 -22.15 -9.86 0.78
N PRO A 49 -21.70 -9.02 -0.18
CA PRO A 49 -21.93 -9.28 -1.59
C PRO A 49 -21.36 -10.64 -2.03
N LEU A 50 -20.34 -11.16 -1.34
CA LEU A 50 -19.86 -12.53 -1.52
C LEU A 50 -20.87 -13.57 -1.04
N GLN A 51 -21.53 -13.35 0.10
CA GLN A 51 -22.60 -14.22 0.59
C GLN A 51 -23.84 -14.19 -0.31
N LEU A 52 -24.16 -13.04 -0.90
CA LEU A 52 -25.23 -12.91 -1.91
C LEU A 52 -24.89 -13.71 -3.19
N LEU A 53 -23.66 -13.59 -3.68
CA LEU A 53 -23.18 -14.36 -4.83
C LEU A 53 -23.21 -15.87 -4.57
N ARG A 54 -22.79 -16.29 -3.36
CA ARG A 54 -22.84 -17.69 -2.91
C ARG A 54 -24.27 -18.22 -2.83
N SER A 55 -25.24 -17.38 -2.46
CA SER A 55 -26.66 -17.77 -2.38
C SER A 55 -27.39 -17.82 -3.73
N THR A 56 -26.79 -17.25 -4.80
CA THR A 56 -27.44 -17.12 -6.12
C THR A 56 -27.49 -18.43 -6.89
N ASN A 57 -26.45 -19.28 -6.77
CA ASN A 57 -26.43 -20.58 -7.43
C ASN A 57 -25.49 -21.56 -6.70
N GLY A 58 -25.94 -22.80 -6.46
CA GLY A 58 -25.20 -23.79 -5.66
C GLY A 58 -23.81 -24.19 -6.21
N ALA A 59 -23.54 -23.91 -7.49
CA ALA A 59 -22.25 -24.14 -8.13
C ALA A 59 -21.30 -22.92 -8.05
N VAL A 60 -21.82 -21.69 -7.95
CA VAL A 60 -21.00 -20.47 -8.01
C VAL A 60 -20.27 -20.23 -6.71
N GLY A 61 -20.89 -20.58 -5.57
CA GLY A 61 -20.27 -20.38 -4.27
C GLY A 61 -18.93 -21.10 -4.09
N PRO A 62 -18.87 -22.43 -4.29
CA PRO A 62 -17.61 -23.19 -4.18
C PRO A 62 -16.52 -22.72 -5.15
N ILE A 63 -16.89 -22.29 -6.37
CA ILE A 63 -15.94 -21.79 -7.37
C ILE A 63 -15.29 -20.48 -6.89
N VAL A 64 -16.08 -19.55 -6.36
CA VAL A 64 -15.59 -18.27 -5.84
C VAL A 64 -14.73 -18.47 -4.59
N ASP A 65 -15.10 -19.40 -3.72
CA ASP A 65 -14.32 -19.70 -2.50
C ASP A 65 -12.95 -20.29 -2.86
N VAL A 66 -12.87 -21.25 -3.78
CA VAL A 66 -11.60 -21.85 -4.24
C VAL A 66 -10.75 -20.82 -4.98
N PHE A 67 -11.36 -20.01 -5.85
CA PHE A 67 -10.64 -18.96 -6.57
C PHE A 67 -10.06 -17.92 -5.60
N SER A 68 -10.86 -17.44 -4.65
CA SER A 68 -10.43 -16.48 -3.63
C SER A 68 -9.29 -17.04 -2.78
N PHE A 69 -9.41 -18.29 -2.33
CA PHE A 69 -8.36 -18.96 -1.57
C PHE A 69 -7.05 -19.05 -2.37
N LEU A 70 -7.12 -19.48 -3.63
CA LEU A 70 -5.95 -19.59 -4.49
C LEU A 70 -5.32 -18.22 -4.80
N ALA A 71 -6.14 -17.20 -5.01
CA ALA A 71 -5.69 -15.82 -5.25
C ALA A 71 -4.97 -15.23 -4.04
N ILE A 72 -5.53 -15.41 -2.84
CA ILE A 72 -4.91 -14.96 -1.58
C ILE A 72 -3.61 -15.75 -1.33
N ALA A 73 -3.63 -17.07 -1.50
CA ALA A 73 -2.45 -17.92 -1.32
C ALA A 73 -1.29 -17.51 -2.24
N THR A 74 -1.59 -17.26 -3.52
CA THR A 74 -0.57 -16.83 -4.49
C THR A 74 -0.01 -15.46 -4.15
N SER A 75 -0.86 -14.50 -3.77
CA SER A 75 -0.44 -13.15 -3.35
C SER A 75 0.41 -13.20 -2.08
N TYR A 76 0.05 -14.07 -1.14
CA TYR A 76 0.77 -14.27 0.10
C TYR A 76 2.17 -14.85 -0.12
N ILE A 77 2.31 -15.85 -1.01
CA ILE A 77 3.63 -16.41 -1.36
C ILE A 77 4.56 -15.33 -1.92
N GLY A 78 4.07 -14.50 -2.85
CA GLY A 78 4.85 -13.40 -3.40
C GLY A 78 5.29 -12.39 -2.33
N PHE A 79 4.39 -12.05 -1.40
CA PHE A 79 4.69 -11.17 -0.28
C PHE A 79 5.75 -11.75 0.66
N VAL A 80 5.61 -13.03 1.06
CA VAL A 80 6.56 -13.69 1.96
C VAL A 80 7.95 -13.79 1.34
N LEU A 81 8.04 -14.13 0.06
CA LEU A 81 9.32 -14.19 -0.66
C LEU A 81 9.99 -12.81 -0.72
N GLY A 82 9.25 -11.79 -1.15
CA GLY A 82 9.79 -10.42 -1.23
C GLY A 82 10.24 -9.86 0.12
N LEU A 83 9.46 -10.11 1.18
CA LEU A 83 9.83 -9.66 2.52
C LEU A 83 11.00 -10.46 3.11
N ALA A 84 11.10 -11.75 2.82
CA ALA A 84 12.20 -12.60 3.30
C ALA A 84 13.53 -12.17 2.65
N ASP A 85 13.51 -11.88 1.35
CA ASP A 85 14.67 -11.35 0.64
C ASP A 85 15.06 -9.97 1.17
N PHE A 86 14.08 -9.07 1.35
CA PHE A 86 14.31 -7.75 1.93
C PHE A 86 14.94 -7.81 3.33
N LEU A 87 14.44 -8.68 4.22
CA LEU A 87 15.01 -8.85 5.55
C LEU A 87 16.40 -9.49 5.52
N SER A 88 16.63 -10.43 4.61
CA SER A 88 17.96 -11.04 4.42
C SER A 88 19.00 -10.00 4.02
N ASP A 89 18.64 -9.11 3.10
CA ASP A 89 19.48 -8.01 2.65
C ASP A 89 19.70 -6.96 3.75
N LEU A 90 18.63 -6.61 4.48
CA LEU A 90 18.69 -5.61 5.55
C LEU A 90 19.57 -6.07 6.73
N LEU A 91 19.47 -7.34 7.11
CA LEU A 91 20.22 -7.92 8.22
C LEU A 91 21.58 -8.50 7.80
N LYS A 92 21.95 -8.40 6.50
CA LYS A 92 23.18 -8.96 5.91
C LYS A 92 23.42 -10.41 6.34
N LEU A 93 22.34 -11.19 6.40
CA LEU A 93 22.44 -12.59 6.81
C LEU A 93 23.18 -13.36 5.72
N PRO A 94 24.08 -14.30 6.08
CA PRO A 94 24.82 -15.08 5.09
C PRO A 94 23.85 -15.86 4.20
N SER A 95 23.81 -15.50 2.92
CA SER A 95 22.97 -16.06 1.86
C SER A 95 23.35 -17.51 1.57
N GLY A 96 22.85 -18.44 2.39
CA GLY A 96 23.04 -19.89 2.24
C GLY A 96 21.73 -20.59 1.89
N GLN A 97 21.80 -21.56 0.98
CA GLN A 97 20.70 -22.22 0.26
C GLN A 97 19.61 -22.93 1.10
N SER A 98 19.67 -22.91 2.44
CA SER A 98 18.77 -23.71 3.28
C SER A 98 18.42 -23.09 4.64
N ARG A 99 18.37 -21.76 4.77
CA ARG A 99 17.97 -21.14 6.05
C ARG A 99 16.50 -20.69 6.03
N PRO A 100 15.61 -21.32 6.81
CA PRO A 100 14.24 -20.85 7.00
C PRO A 100 14.17 -19.61 7.90
N LEU A 101 15.31 -19.07 8.35
CA LEU A 101 15.37 -17.99 9.33
C LEU A 101 14.74 -16.68 8.84
N PRO A 102 14.97 -16.21 7.59
CA PRO A 102 14.24 -15.06 7.05
C PRO A 102 12.73 -15.33 6.96
N TYR A 103 12.33 -16.53 6.53
CA TYR A 103 10.92 -16.94 6.45
C TYR A 103 10.24 -17.00 7.83
N LEU A 104 10.94 -17.49 8.84
CA LEU A 104 10.46 -17.48 10.22
C LEU A 104 10.35 -16.03 10.72
N LEU A 105 11.32 -15.18 10.40
CA LEU A 105 11.31 -13.79 10.83
C LEU A 105 10.23 -12.94 10.12
N THR A 106 9.83 -13.30 8.90
CA THR A 106 8.70 -12.65 8.21
C THR A 106 7.34 -13.12 8.71
N LEU A 107 7.23 -14.38 9.13
CA LEU A 107 5.95 -15.00 9.51
C LEU A 107 5.65 -14.93 10.99
N ILE A 108 6.63 -15.20 11.85
CA ILE A 108 6.43 -15.34 13.30
C ILE A 108 5.95 -14.02 13.92
N PRO A 109 6.57 -12.85 13.67
CA PRO A 109 6.12 -11.61 14.31
C PRO A 109 4.69 -11.22 13.94
N PRO A 110 4.28 -11.19 12.65
CA PRO A 110 2.88 -10.93 12.31
C PRO A 110 1.90 -11.97 12.87
N LEU A 111 2.30 -13.25 12.93
CA LEU A 111 1.47 -14.32 13.48
C LEU A 111 1.26 -14.16 14.98
N VAL A 112 2.31 -13.87 15.74
CA VAL A 112 2.21 -13.62 17.19
C VAL A 112 1.33 -12.40 17.46
N LEU A 113 1.54 -11.29 16.73
CA LEU A 113 0.71 -10.10 16.87
C LEU A 113 -0.75 -10.37 16.54
N SER A 114 -1.02 -11.14 15.49
CA SER A 114 -2.39 -11.53 15.09
C SER A 114 -3.09 -12.42 16.13
N LEU A 115 -2.35 -13.17 16.96
CA LEU A 115 -2.93 -14.00 18.02
C LEU A 115 -3.19 -13.22 19.32
N LEU A 116 -2.44 -12.13 19.55
CA LEU A 116 -2.59 -11.32 20.76
C LEU A 116 -3.79 -10.39 20.68
N ASP A 117 -3.99 -9.74 19.53
CA ASP A 117 -5.05 -8.74 19.34
C ASP A 117 -5.78 -8.96 18.01
N PRO A 118 -7.09 -9.25 17.99
CA PRO A 118 -7.85 -9.48 16.75
C PRO A 118 -7.99 -8.21 15.89
N ASP A 119 -7.89 -7.03 16.49
CA ASP A 119 -7.99 -5.74 15.80
C ASP A 119 -6.63 -5.18 15.35
N ILE A 120 -5.53 -5.91 15.58
CA ILE A 120 -4.18 -5.43 15.28
C ILE A 120 -3.99 -5.15 13.78
N PHE A 121 -4.69 -5.89 12.92
CA PHE A 121 -4.60 -5.72 11.48
C PHE A 121 -5.03 -4.31 11.06
N PHE A 122 -6.17 -3.82 11.54
CA PHE A 122 -6.67 -2.49 11.19
C PHE A 122 -5.77 -1.40 11.77
N LYS A 123 -5.36 -1.53 13.04
CA LYS A 123 -4.42 -0.57 13.66
C LYS A 123 -3.09 -0.49 12.92
N ALA A 124 -2.52 -1.64 12.53
CA ALA A 124 -1.28 -1.70 11.78
C ALA A 124 -1.44 -1.14 10.35
N LEU A 125 -2.59 -1.39 9.71
CA LEU A 125 -2.91 -0.86 8.39
C LEU A 125 -3.03 0.67 8.42
N ASP A 126 -3.74 1.22 9.42
CA ASP A 126 -3.88 2.66 9.60
C ASP A 126 -2.50 3.31 9.83
N PHE A 127 -1.69 2.74 10.73
CA PHE A 127 -0.34 3.23 11.00
C PHE A 127 0.59 3.12 9.77
N ALA A 128 0.56 2.01 9.04
CA ALA A 128 1.35 1.84 7.83
C ALA A 128 0.90 2.81 6.72
N GLY A 129 -0.41 3.07 6.63
CA GLY A 129 -1.00 4.02 5.70
C GLY A 129 -0.63 5.47 6.02
N THR A 130 -0.75 5.90 7.27
CA THR A 130 -0.46 7.28 7.67
C THR A 130 1.05 7.53 7.69
N TYR A 131 1.84 6.74 8.41
CA TYR A 131 3.26 7.02 8.55
C TYR A 131 4.08 6.44 7.40
N GLY A 132 3.85 5.17 7.05
CA GLY A 132 4.64 4.47 6.03
C GLY A 132 4.49 5.10 4.65
N VAL A 133 3.26 5.23 4.15
CA VAL A 133 3.00 5.76 2.81
C VAL A 133 3.37 7.25 2.71
N LEU A 134 3.07 8.08 3.71
CA LEU A 134 3.45 9.50 3.68
C LEU A 134 4.96 9.70 3.70
N VAL A 135 5.70 8.90 4.47
CA VAL A 135 7.17 8.99 4.48
C VAL A 135 7.74 8.51 3.14
N LEU A 136 7.31 7.33 2.65
CA LEU A 136 7.88 6.70 1.46
C LEU A 136 7.50 7.39 0.14
N PHE A 137 6.26 7.85 0.00
CA PHE A 137 5.76 8.45 -1.24
C PHE A 137 5.57 9.97 -1.16
N GLY A 138 5.47 10.53 0.04
CA GLY A 138 5.41 11.98 0.24
C GLY A 138 6.80 12.59 0.46
N ILE A 139 7.44 12.22 1.58
CA ILE A 139 8.68 12.87 2.03
C ILE A 139 9.88 12.42 1.19
N LEU A 140 10.03 11.12 0.93
CA LEU A 140 11.20 10.56 0.23
C LEU A 140 11.37 11.09 -1.21
N PRO A 141 10.34 11.09 -2.08
CA PRO A 141 10.47 11.61 -3.44
C PRO A 141 10.72 13.12 -3.45
N ALA A 142 10.13 13.84 -2.50
CA ALA A 142 10.40 15.25 -2.29
C ALA A 142 11.88 15.46 -1.90
N ALA A 143 12.37 14.74 -0.89
CA ALA A 143 13.77 14.79 -0.47
C ALA A 143 14.75 14.41 -1.60
N MET A 144 14.44 13.37 -2.38
CA MET A 144 15.23 12.97 -3.56
C MET A 144 15.29 14.11 -4.59
N SER A 145 14.16 14.74 -4.91
CA SER A 145 14.13 15.87 -5.86
C SER A 145 14.80 17.13 -5.33
N TRP A 146 14.85 17.32 -4.00
CA TRP A 146 15.61 18.40 -3.37
C TRP A 146 17.11 18.11 -3.42
N SER A 147 17.52 16.89 -3.07
CA SER A 147 18.92 16.46 -3.13
C SER A 147 19.47 16.56 -4.54
N ASP A 148 18.71 16.17 -5.56
CA ASP A 148 19.11 16.27 -6.98
C ASP A 148 19.28 17.73 -7.45
N ARG A 149 18.51 18.68 -6.88
CA ARG A 149 18.59 20.11 -7.23
C ARG A 149 19.69 20.87 -6.51
N TYR A 150 20.11 20.43 -5.32
CA TYR A 150 21.05 21.16 -4.46
C TYR A 150 22.34 20.41 -4.13
N SER A 151 22.48 19.14 -4.51
CA SER A 151 23.77 18.45 -4.49
C SER A 151 24.53 18.81 -5.75
N ASP A 152 25.57 19.65 -5.63
CA ASP A 152 26.59 19.90 -6.66
C ASP A 152 27.46 18.64 -6.86
N SER A 153 26.85 17.54 -7.30
CA SER A 153 27.55 16.34 -7.73
C SER A 153 27.73 16.40 -9.25
N SER A 154 28.92 16.82 -9.65
CA SER A 154 29.35 17.20 -11.02
C SER A 154 29.27 16.12 -12.12
N GLU A 155 28.45 15.07 -12.00
CA GLU A 155 28.38 13.97 -12.99
C GLU A 155 26.96 13.43 -13.28
N SER A 156 25.89 14.21 -13.11
CA SER A 156 24.55 13.80 -13.59
C SER A 156 24.23 14.41 -14.97
N PRO A 157 23.76 13.61 -15.96
CA PRO A 157 23.22 14.15 -17.21
C PRO A 157 22.12 15.16 -16.89
N LYS A 158 22.16 16.34 -17.53
CA LYS A 158 21.16 17.41 -17.36
C LYS A 158 19.77 16.91 -17.78
N LEU A 159 19.06 16.26 -16.87
CA LEU A 159 17.68 15.82 -17.07
C LEU A 159 16.78 17.07 -17.10
N PRO A 160 15.79 17.13 -18.00
CA PRO A 160 14.80 18.20 -17.98
C PRO A 160 14.02 18.13 -16.67
N LEU A 161 13.82 19.29 -16.06
CA LEU A 161 13.12 19.50 -14.79
C LEU A 161 11.70 18.89 -14.87
N LEU A 162 11.52 17.69 -14.30
CA LEU A 162 10.28 16.92 -14.44
C LEU A 162 9.15 17.37 -13.50
N VAL A 163 9.46 18.16 -12.47
CA VAL A 163 8.48 18.63 -11.47
C VAL A 163 8.40 20.17 -11.50
N PRO A 164 7.30 20.75 -12.01
CA PRO A 164 7.07 22.19 -11.93
C PRO A 164 6.75 22.56 -10.48
N GLY A 165 7.58 23.41 -9.88
CA GLY A 165 7.41 23.83 -8.48
C GLY A 165 8.77 24.02 -7.81
N GLY A 166 9.03 25.24 -7.34
CA GLY A 166 10.28 25.60 -6.66
C GLY A 166 10.37 25.08 -5.22
N LYS A 167 11.20 25.72 -4.39
CA LYS A 167 11.39 25.38 -2.97
C LYS A 167 10.08 25.43 -2.15
N LEU A 168 9.14 26.28 -2.55
CA LEU A 168 7.87 26.53 -1.86
C LEU A 168 6.92 25.32 -1.88
N THR A 169 6.72 24.69 -3.03
CA THR A 169 5.83 23.52 -3.15
C THR A 169 6.38 22.32 -2.40
N LEU A 170 7.70 22.14 -2.43
CA LEU A 170 8.38 21.08 -1.68
C LEU A 170 8.33 21.30 -0.17
N SER A 171 8.58 22.52 0.30
CA SER A 171 8.46 22.86 1.72
C SER A 171 7.03 22.74 2.22
N LEU A 172 6.03 23.00 1.37
CA LEU A 172 4.61 22.86 1.72
C LEU A 172 4.19 21.39 1.79
N VAL A 173 4.69 20.53 0.89
CA VAL A 173 4.42 19.08 0.96
C VAL A 173 5.11 18.45 2.18
N ILE A 174 6.39 18.80 2.43
CA ILE A 174 7.12 18.30 3.60
C ILE A 174 6.51 18.86 4.90
N GLY A 175 6.14 20.13 4.92
CA GLY A 175 5.47 20.76 6.06
C GLY A 175 4.07 20.21 6.30
N GLY A 176 3.31 19.94 5.24
CA GLY A 176 1.98 19.33 5.32
C GLY A 176 2.03 17.88 5.80
N ALA A 177 2.94 17.07 5.26
CA ALA A 177 3.16 15.71 5.74
C ALA A 177 3.66 15.70 7.19
N GLY A 178 4.59 16.58 7.55
CA GLY A 178 5.07 16.74 8.92
C GLY A 178 3.98 17.20 9.88
N PHE A 179 3.08 18.10 9.45
CA PHE A 179 1.95 18.54 10.25
C PHE A 179 0.95 17.41 10.51
N VAL A 180 0.62 16.61 9.49
CA VAL A 180 -0.28 15.45 9.63
C VAL A 180 0.30 14.41 10.58
N ILE A 181 1.59 14.11 10.45
CA ILE A 181 2.30 13.19 11.35
C ILE A 181 2.30 13.73 12.79
N LEU A 182 2.52 15.04 12.96
CA LEU A 182 2.55 15.67 14.27
C LEU A 182 1.16 15.75 14.92
N SER A 183 0.11 16.02 14.15
CA SER A 183 -1.26 16.05 14.66
C SER A 183 -1.72 14.67 15.12
N ASP A 184 -1.42 13.64 14.34
CA ASP A 184 -1.78 12.26 14.65
C ASP A 184 -0.99 11.72 15.86
N LEU A 185 0.29 12.12 15.99
CA LEU A 185 1.12 11.83 17.17
C LEU A 185 0.61 12.52 18.44
N ILE A 186 0.15 13.77 18.34
CA ILE A 186 -0.45 14.52 19.46
C ILE A 186 -1.78 13.89 19.88
N GLU A 187 -2.57 13.40 18.93
CA GLU A 187 -3.87 12.76 19.20
C GLU A 187 -3.72 11.39 19.89
N ILE A 188 -2.70 10.61 19.51
CA ILE A 188 -2.30 9.36 20.18
C ILE A 188 -1.85 9.62 21.62
N PHE A 189 -1.09 10.70 21.87
CA PHE A 189 -0.66 11.08 23.21
C PHE A 189 -1.78 11.71 24.06
N GLY A 190 -2.77 12.33 23.43
CA GLY A 190 -3.92 12.97 24.09
C GLY A 190 -4.99 12.00 24.62
N HIS A 191 -5.12 10.81 24.01
CA HIS A 191 -6.03 9.76 24.49
C HIS A 191 -5.45 8.87 25.60
N ALA A 192 -4.21 9.12 26.03
CA ALA A 192 -3.55 8.37 27.10
C ALA A 192 -3.82 8.94 28.52
N HIS A 193 -4.88 9.74 28.69
CA HIS A 193 -5.22 10.36 29.97
C HIS A 193 -6.67 10.19 30.39
#